data_AF-A0AAE2UJ99-F1
#
_entry.id   AF-A0AAE2UJ99-F1
#
_cell.length_a   1.000
_cell.length_b   1.000
_cell.length_c   1.000
_cell.angle_alpha   90.00
_cell.angle_beta   90.00
_cell.angle_gamma   90.00
#
_symmetry.space_group_name_H-M   'P 1'
#
loop_
_entity.id
_entity.type
_entity.pdbx_description
1 polymer ?
#
loop_
_entity_poly.entity_id
_entity_poly.type
_entity_poly.pdbx_seq_one_letter_code
_entity_poly.pdbx_strand_id
1 'polypeptide(L)'
;MLLDINRFFKASNPSSPIQDNRYYIDFSEVRGGDIVQELARTIIRLSPDEPTTQLLTGHIGSGKSTELFRLKAQLEAADYHVVYFESDRDLEMSDVEVTDILLVIARQISASLESVGISLQPNYFQRLFQSISDTLRMPVEISDVSLSMGIATITTQSKDSADLRSQLHQYLEPRTKNILDAINQELLEPAIARLKTQGKAGLVAVVDNLDRVYTTRKLGDRLQPEYLFVDRGEQLKRLNCHVLYTIPLSLVFSDDLPVLTNRFGVSPVVLSMVPVTNLDGQINALSLAKLRQMVLARAFPDLSARDRLAHLHTLFDDANTLDRLCTISGGHMRNLVRYLYSCLRKQDPPISRDTLERVIRDERNDMLGLIDAHEWQLLFRAVKARNLQGDSDYNSLLRSLFLYEYRDDRGRWVDINPVLAETEVFKQWETQQ
;
A
#
# COMPACT_ATOMS: atom_id res chain seq x y z
N MET A 1 -9.11 -33.59 6.92
CA MET A 1 -9.70 -32.49 7.71
C MET A 1 -10.97 -32.03 7.00
N LEU A 2 -12.06 -31.75 7.71
CA LEU A 2 -13.29 -31.24 7.09
C LEU A 2 -13.11 -29.74 6.79
N LEU A 3 -13.60 -29.27 5.64
CA LEU A 3 -13.55 -27.85 5.26
C LEU A 3 -14.47 -27.02 6.17
N ASP A 4 -13.91 -26.01 6.84
CA ASP A 4 -14.70 -24.96 7.49
C ASP A 4 -15.01 -23.85 6.49
N ILE A 5 -16.19 -23.94 5.86
CA ILE A 5 -16.61 -23.00 4.80
C ILE A 5 -16.73 -21.55 5.32
N ASN A 6 -17.15 -21.36 6.57
CA ASN A 6 -17.31 -20.02 7.14
C ASN A 6 -15.96 -19.35 7.37
N ARG A 7 -14.99 -20.10 7.91
CA ARG A 7 -13.62 -19.62 8.05
C ARG A 7 -12.99 -19.34 6.68
N PHE A 8 -13.17 -20.25 5.72
CA PHE A 8 -12.63 -20.09 4.37
C PHE A 8 -13.20 -18.85 3.66
N PHE A 9 -14.52 -18.63 3.75
CA PHE A 9 -15.18 -17.46 3.19
C PHE A 9 -14.65 -16.15 3.80
N LYS A 10 -14.53 -16.09 5.13
CA LYS A 10 -13.96 -14.93 5.84
C LYS A 10 -12.50 -14.68 5.47
N ALA A 11 -11.68 -15.73 5.39
CA ALA A 11 -10.27 -15.64 4.98
C ALA A 11 -10.09 -15.26 3.50
N SER A 12 -11.16 -15.38 2.70
CA SER A 12 -11.21 -14.99 1.29
C SER A 12 -11.79 -13.59 1.08
N ASN A 13 -12.06 -12.80 2.12
CA ASN A 13 -12.53 -11.42 1.95
C ASN A 13 -11.38 -10.51 1.44
N PRO A 14 -11.50 -9.88 0.25
CA PRO A 14 -10.44 -9.06 -0.33
C PRO A 14 -10.24 -7.69 0.36
N SER A 15 -11.16 -7.27 1.22
CA SER A 15 -11.14 -5.95 1.87
C SER A 15 -10.18 -5.84 3.06
N SER A 16 -9.63 -6.96 3.55
CA SER A 16 -8.75 -6.96 4.71
C SER A 16 -7.40 -7.62 4.39
N PRO A 17 -6.26 -6.98 4.71
CA PRO A 17 -4.96 -7.61 4.60
C PRO A 17 -4.83 -8.78 5.58
N ILE A 18 -3.98 -9.75 5.24
CA ILE A 18 -3.69 -10.89 6.12
C ILE A 18 -2.76 -10.41 7.25
N GLN A 19 -3.13 -10.70 8.49
CA GLN A 19 -2.27 -10.52 9.68
C GLN A 19 -1.89 -11.85 10.34
N ASP A 20 -2.69 -12.90 10.13
CA ASP A 20 -2.42 -14.23 10.67
C ASP A 20 -1.42 -14.98 9.77
N ASN A 21 -0.26 -15.30 10.34
CA ASN A 21 0.86 -15.93 9.66
C ASN A 21 0.52 -17.28 9.03
N ARG A 22 -0.55 -17.96 9.47
CA ARG A 22 -0.97 -19.24 8.87
C ARG A 22 -1.43 -19.11 7.41
N TYR A 23 -1.91 -17.94 7.03
CA TYR A 23 -2.33 -17.64 5.65
C TYR A 23 -1.21 -17.01 4.81
N TYR A 24 -0.06 -16.68 5.42
CA TYR A 24 1.05 -16.06 4.72
C TYR A 24 1.74 -17.07 3.79
N ILE A 25 2.06 -16.61 2.58
CA ILE A 25 2.88 -17.34 1.60
C ILE A 25 3.99 -16.39 1.18
N ASP A 26 5.23 -16.85 1.26
CA ASP A 26 6.39 -16.08 0.84
C ASP A 26 6.54 -16.09 -0.69
N PHE A 27 6.41 -14.90 -1.28
CA PHE A 27 6.56 -14.65 -2.71
C PHE A 27 7.89 -14.00 -3.10
N SER A 28 8.82 -13.79 -2.16
CA SER A 28 10.11 -13.11 -2.40
C SER A 28 10.88 -13.68 -3.60
N GLU A 29 10.98 -15.01 -3.68
CA GLU A 29 11.64 -15.77 -4.74
C GLU A 29 11.09 -15.49 -6.15
N VAL A 30 9.80 -15.13 -6.27
CA VAL A 30 9.14 -14.83 -7.55
C VAL A 30 8.86 -13.34 -7.75
N ARG A 31 9.31 -12.49 -6.81
CA ARG A 31 9.16 -11.03 -6.85
C ARG A 31 10.50 -10.29 -6.87
N GLY A 32 11.59 -11.01 -7.10
CA GLY A 32 12.93 -10.44 -7.23
C GLY A 32 13.63 -10.11 -5.91
N GLY A 33 13.16 -10.65 -4.77
CA GLY A 33 13.85 -10.52 -3.49
C GLY A 33 12.92 -10.38 -2.27
N ASP A 34 13.52 -10.51 -1.09
CA ASP A 34 12.83 -10.29 0.20
C ASP A 34 12.94 -8.82 0.62
N ILE A 35 12.04 -8.00 0.10
CA ILE A 35 12.00 -6.56 0.38
C ILE A 35 11.86 -6.24 1.87
N VAL A 36 11.20 -7.11 2.64
CA VAL A 36 11.02 -6.91 4.08
C VAL A 36 12.35 -7.08 4.79
N GLN A 37 13.12 -8.10 4.41
CA GLN A 37 14.45 -8.32 4.97
C GLN A 37 15.42 -7.19 4.63
N GLU A 38 15.34 -6.62 3.42
CA GLU A 38 16.14 -5.45 3.04
C GLU A 38 15.82 -4.23 3.92
N LEU A 39 14.54 -3.90 4.08
CA LEU A 39 14.07 -2.79 4.91
C LEU A 39 14.44 -3.00 6.39
N ALA A 40 14.21 -4.21 6.92
CA ALA A 40 14.56 -4.57 8.30
C ALA A 40 16.07 -4.48 8.53
N ARG A 41 16.89 -4.96 7.59
CA ARG A 41 18.35 -4.88 7.68
C ARG A 41 18.83 -3.43 7.72
N THR A 42 18.25 -2.54 6.91
CA THR A 42 18.61 -1.12 6.89
C THR A 42 18.38 -0.49 8.26
N ILE A 43 17.21 -0.71 8.86
CA ILE A 43 16.84 -0.14 10.16
C ILE A 43 17.64 -0.78 11.31
N ILE A 44 17.63 -2.11 11.41
CA ILE A 44 18.15 -2.83 12.58
C ILE A 44 19.68 -2.87 12.59
N ARG A 45 20.31 -3.10 11.43
CA ARG A 45 21.73 -3.44 11.36
C ARG A 45 22.59 -2.32 10.80
N LEU A 46 22.12 -1.63 9.76
CA LEU A 46 22.96 -0.67 9.03
C LEU A 46 22.87 0.75 9.61
N SER A 47 21.73 1.10 10.21
CA SER A 47 21.46 2.44 10.71
C SER A 47 20.73 2.43 12.06
N PRO A 48 21.19 1.69 13.09
CA PRO A 48 20.45 1.56 14.35
C PRO A 48 20.33 2.88 15.15
N ASP A 49 21.28 3.80 14.95
CA ASP A 49 21.37 5.07 15.70
C ASP A 49 21.06 6.31 14.86
N GLU A 50 20.81 6.15 13.56
CA GLU A 50 20.52 7.25 12.63
C GLU A 50 19.11 7.08 12.01
N PRO A 51 18.26 8.11 12.03
CA PRO A 51 16.96 8.06 11.38
C PRO A 51 17.05 7.71 9.89
N THR A 52 16.21 6.77 9.44
CA THR A 52 16.11 6.39 8.02
C THR A 52 14.73 6.75 7.48
N THR A 53 14.65 7.29 6.27
CA THR A 53 13.40 7.35 5.51
C THR A 53 13.43 6.31 4.41
N GLN A 54 12.45 5.40 4.38
CA GLN A 54 12.32 4.34 3.39
C GLN A 54 11.02 4.52 2.61
N LEU A 55 11.03 4.14 1.32
CA LEU A 55 9.87 4.27 0.44
C LEU A 55 9.51 2.89 -0.11
N LEU A 56 8.25 2.49 0.05
CA LEU A 56 7.68 1.27 -0.50
C LEU A 56 6.61 1.61 -1.55
N THR A 57 6.62 0.94 -2.68
CA THR A 57 5.58 1.11 -3.70
C THR A 57 5.21 -0.21 -4.36
N GLY A 58 4.19 -0.19 -5.21
CA GLY A 58 3.60 -1.37 -5.84
C GLY A 58 2.11 -1.14 -6.11
N HIS A 59 1.51 -2.01 -6.91
CA HIS A 59 0.07 -1.94 -7.22
C HIS A 59 -0.81 -1.89 -5.96
N ILE A 60 -1.91 -1.15 -6.02
CA ILE A 60 -2.89 -1.12 -4.92
C ILE A 60 -3.52 -2.52 -4.80
N GLY A 61 -3.25 -3.20 -3.69
CA GLY A 61 -3.67 -4.58 -3.48
C GLY A 61 -2.67 -5.66 -3.94
N SER A 62 -1.41 -5.29 -4.22
CA SER A 62 -0.32 -6.25 -4.50
C SER A 62 0.17 -7.02 -3.26
N GLY A 63 -0.21 -6.59 -2.05
CA GLY A 63 0.19 -7.23 -0.78
C GLY A 63 1.07 -6.37 0.12
N LYS A 64 1.31 -5.08 -0.21
CA LYS A 64 2.15 -4.16 0.59
C LYS A 64 1.85 -4.20 2.08
N SER A 65 0.59 -3.98 2.48
CA SER A 65 0.19 -4.01 3.90
C SER A 65 0.53 -5.34 4.59
N THR A 66 0.46 -6.47 3.87
CA THR A 66 0.84 -7.78 4.44
C THR A 66 2.34 -7.87 4.69
N GLU A 67 3.17 -7.39 3.75
CA GLU A 67 4.62 -7.29 3.94
C GLU A 67 4.99 -6.26 5.01
N LEU A 68 4.22 -5.18 5.16
CA LEU A 68 4.41 -4.20 6.24
C LEU A 68 4.08 -4.77 7.62
N PHE A 69 3.06 -5.63 7.77
CA PHE A 69 2.82 -6.35 9.02
C PHE A 69 3.95 -7.32 9.34
N ARG A 70 4.52 -7.98 8.33
CA ARG A 70 5.70 -8.84 8.50
C ARG A 70 6.93 -8.02 8.94
N LEU A 71 7.18 -6.87 8.32
CA LEU A 71 8.23 -5.93 8.72
C LEU A 71 8.02 -5.45 10.16
N LYS A 72 6.80 -5.05 10.52
CA LYS A 72 6.45 -4.65 11.87
C LYS A 72 6.82 -5.73 12.88
N ALA A 73 6.40 -6.97 12.65
CA ALA A 73 6.71 -8.08 13.55
C ALA A 73 8.22 -8.33 13.71
N GLN A 74 9.01 -8.20 12.62
CA GLN A 74 10.47 -8.33 12.68
C GLN A 74 11.12 -7.19 13.48
N LEU A 75 10.66 -5.95 13.29
CA LEU A 75 11.16 -4.77 14.01
C LEU A 75 10.80 -4.83 15.50
N GLU A 76 9.58 -5.25 15.84
CA GLU A 76 9.15 -5.44 17.22
C GLU A 76 9.94 -6.55 17.93
N ALA A 77 10.25 -7.64 17.22
CA ALA A 77 11.13 -8.70 17.71
C ALA A 77 12.59 -8.26 17.89
N ALA A 78 13.00 -7.18 17.24
CA ALA A 78 14.28 -6.51 17.41
C ALA A 78 14.20 -5.32 18.40
N ASP A 79 13.20 -5.32 19.28
CA ASP A 79 12.98 -4.33 20.33
C ASP A 79 12.71 -2.89 19.85
N TYR A 80 12.27 -2.67 18.62
CA TYR A 80 11.78 -1.35 18.21
C TYR A 80 10.35 -1.11 18.72
N HIS A 81 10.02 0.16 18.99
CA HIS A 81 8.63 0.61 19.14
C HIS A 81 8.08 0.99 17.76
N VAL A 82 7.20 0.15 17.20
CA VAL A 82 6.69 0.31 15.84
C VAL A 82 5.28 0.86 15.85
N VAL A 83 5.13 2.05 15.28
CA VAL A 83 3.86 2.75 15.09
C VAL A 83 3.40 2.52 13.66
N TYR A 84 2.51 1.55 13.46
CA TYR A 84 1.87 1.28 12.17
C TYR A 84 0.48 1.92 12.12
N PHE A 85 0.17 2.61 11.04
CA PHE A 85 -1.19 3.10 10.80
C PHE A 85 -1.51 3.22 9.30
N GLU A 86 -2.79 3.18 8.99
CA GLU A 86 -3.35 3.36 7.65
C GLU A 86 -3.75 4.84 7.46
N SER A 87 -3.03 5.56 6.61
CA SER A 87 -3.19 7.01 6.44
C SER A 87 -4.56 7.44 5.90
N ASP A 88 -5.24 6.59 5.11
CA ASP A 88 -6.58 6.87 4.55
C ASP A 88 -7.70 6.86 5.59
N ARG A 89 -7.43 6.41 6.81
CA ARG A 89 -8.35 6.55 7.95
C ARG A 89 -8.35 7.95 8.55
N ASP A 90 -7.23 8.66 8.48
CA ASP A 90 -7.04 9.95 9.16
C ASP A 90 -6.91 11.15 8.21
N LEU A 91 -6.60 10.91 6.93
CA LEU A 91 -6.41 11.97 5.93
C LEU A 91 -7.57 12.04 4.93
N GLU A 92 -7.80 13.22 4.35
CA GLU A 92 -8.64 13.41 3.17
C GLU A 92 -7.78 13.22 1.91
N MET A 93 -7.82 12.02 1.33
CA MET A 93 -6.89 11.61 0.26
C MET A 93 -7.09 12.36 -1.06
N SER A 94 -8.22 13.04 -1.24
CA SER A 94 -8.47 13.89 -2.40
C SER A 94 -7.73 15.23 -2.33
N ASP A 95 -7.41 15.70 -1.12
CA ASP A 95 -6.90 17.05 -0.86
C ASP A 95 -6.01 17.06 0.40
N VAL A 96 -4.92 16.28 0.38
CA VAL A 96 -3.97 16.20 1.49
C VAL A 96 -2.78 17.14 1.27
N GLU A 97 -2.29 17.75 2.36
CA GLU A 97 -1.06 18.54 2.40
C GLU A 97 0.02 17.88 3.25
N VAL A 98 1.28 18.28 3.06
CA VAL A 98 2.42 17.73 3.83
C VAL A 98 2.26 17.92 5.34
N THR A 99 1.64 19.03 5.76
CA THR A 99 1.35 19.31 7.17
C THR A 99 0.36 18.32 7.75
N ASP A 100 -0.62 17.86 6.97
CA ASP A 100 -1.61 16.88 7.44
C ASP A 100 -0.92 15.54 7.70
N ILE A 101 -0.02 15.12 6.80
CA ILE A 101 0.77 13.90 6.95
C ILE A 101 1.63 13.98 8.22
N LEU A 102 2.35 15.09 8.43
CA LEU A 102 3.18 15.31 9.62
C LEU A 102 2.36 15.29 10.92
N LEU A 103 1.20 15.95 10.93
CA LEU A 103 0.30 15.96 12.09
C LEU A 103 -0.26 14.57 12.38
N VAL A 104 -0.71 13.83 11.36
CA VAL A 104 -1.20 12.45 11.57
C VAL A 104 -0.11 11.54 12.11
N ILE A 105 1.13 11.63 11.62
CA ILE A 105 2.26 10.87 12.18
C ILE A 105 2.46 11.24 13.66
N ALA A 106 2.49 12.53 13.98
CA ALA A 106 2.65 13.00 15.37
C ALA A 106 1.52 12.50 16.28
N ARG A 107 0.27 12.51 15.80
CA ARG A 107 -0.89 11.98 16.51
C ARG A 107 -0.75 10.49 16.81
N GLN A 108 -0.42 9.70 15.78
CA GLN A 108 -0.33 8.24 15.88
C GLN A 108 0.82 7.82 16.80
N ILE A 109 1.96 8.51 16.72
CA ILE A 109 3.07 8.32 17.64
C ILE A 109 2.68 8.69 19.07
N SER A 110 2.07 9.86 19.29
CA SER A 110 1.63 10.29 20.63
C SER A 110 0.66 9.28 21.26
N ALA A 111 -0.34 8.82 20.51
CA ALA A 111 -1.30 7.82 20.99
C ALA A 111 -0.64 6.47 21.31
N SER A 112 0.30 6.03 20.47
CA SER A 112 1.07 4.79 20.71
C SER A 112 1.94 4.90 21.97
N LEU A 113 2.60 6.04 22.18
CA LEU A 113 3.42 6.30 23.37
C LEU A 113 2.58 6.34 24.66
N GLU A 114 1.41 6.96 24.63
CA GLU A 114 0.47 6.98 25.75
C GLU A 114 0.07 5.55 26.18
N SER A 115 -0.11 4.64 25.21
CA SER A 115 -0.45 3.24 25.48
C SER A 115 0.65 2.46 26.21
N VAL A 116 1.90 2.93 26.17
CA VAL A 116 3.06 2.36 26.89
C VAL A 116 3.52 3.23 28.05
N GLY A 117 2.66 4.14 28.53
CA GLY A 117 2.90 4.97 29.71
C GLY A 117 3.86 6.15 29.49
N ILE A 118 4.13 6.52 28.23
CA ILE A 118 4.92 7.69 27.87
C ILE A 118 3.97 8.82 27.47
N SER A 119 3.68 9.73 28.42
CA SER A 119 2.95 10.96 28.12
C SER A 119 3.92 12.13 27.94
N LEU A 120 3.79 12.82 26.81
CA LEU A 120 4.55 14.02 26.46
C LEU A 120 3.60 15.19 26.29
N GLN A 121 4.04 16.39 26.63
CA GLN A 121 3.26 17.62 26.52
C GLN A 121 4.04 18.66 25.71
N PRO A 122 3.96 18.59 24.37
CA PRO A 122 4.64 19.54 23.50
C PRO A 122 4.04 20.95 23.59
N ASN A 123 4.78 21.89 24.16
CA ASN A 123 4.38 23.29 24.38
C ASN A 123 4.08 24.04 23.07
N TYR A 124 4.77 23.71 21.97
CA TYR A 124 4.48 24.31 20.67
C TYR A 124 3.08 23.95 20.20
N PHE A 125 2.70 22.67 20.30
CA PHE A 125 1.40 22.20 19.84
C PHE A 125 0.25 22.73 20.69
N GLN A 126 0.41 22.82 22.01
CA GLN A 126 -0.58 23.49 22.87
C GLN A 126 -0.86 24.93 22.41
N ARG A 127 0.18 25.70 22.13
CA ARG A 127 0.05 27.08 21.61
C ARG A 127 -0.53 27.13 20.20
N LEU A 128 -0.14 26.18 19.34
CA LEU A 128 -0.65 26.09 17.97
C LEU A 128 -2.16 25.83 17.98
N PHE A 129 -2.62 24.87 18.79
CA PHE A 129 -4.04 24.51 18.89
C PHE A 129 -4.88 25.65 19.45
N GLN A 130 -4.39 26.33 20.48
CA GLN A 130 -5.03 27.54 20.99
C GLN A 130 -5.15 28.60 19.89
N SER A 131 -4.06 28.88 19.16
CA SER A 131 -4.10 29.90 18.11
C SER A 131 -5.00 29.50 16.92
N ILE A 132 -5.08 28.23 16.56
CA ILE A 132 -6.02 27.73 15.54
C ILE A 132 -7.45 27.94 16.01
N SER A 133 -7.76 27.55 17.26
CA SER A 133 -9.09 27.74 17.85
C SER A 133 -9.52 29.21 17.84
N ASP A 134 -8.62 30.11 18.26
CA ASP A 134 -8.88 31.55 18.32
C ASP A 134 -9.02 32.17 16.92
N THR A 135 -8.14 31.79 15.98
CA THR A 135 -8.08 32.39 14.64
C THR A 135 -9.23 31.92 13.77
N LEU A 136 -9.54 30.62 13.79
CA LEU A 136 -10.57 30.01 12.96
C LEU A 136 -11.94 29.95 13.65
N ARG A 137 -12.03 30.41 14.90
CA ARG A 137 -13.24 30.39 15.72
C ARG A 137 -13.86 29.00 15.76
N MET A 138 -13.02 27.98 15.95
CA MET A 138 -13.48 26.60 15.97
C MET A 138 -14.44 26.39 17.16
N PRO A 139 -15.53 25.63 16.98
CA PRO A 139 -16.54 25.43 18.02
C PRO A 139 -16.06 24.59 19.22
N VAL A 140 -14.81 24.13 19.22
CA VAL A 140 -14.25 23.21 20.22
C VAL A 140 -13.07 23.90 20.90
N GLU A 141 -13.08 23.99 22.23
CA GLU A 141 -11.90 24.39 22.99
C GLU A 141 -10.85 23.28 22.91
N ILE A 142 -9.72 23.57 22.27
CA ILE A 142 -8.56 22.66 22.13
C ILE A 142 -7.50 22.98 23.19
N SER A 143 -7.84 23.74 24.23
CA SER A 143 -6.97 24.04 25.37
C SER A 143 -6.86 22.83 26.31
N ASP A 144 -5.66 22.58 26.82
CA ASP A 144 -5.37 21.50 27.81
C ASP A 144 -5.67 20.05 27.40
N VAL A 145 -5.83 19.77 26.10
CA VAL A 145 -5.93 18.39 25.59
C VAL A 145 -4.55 17.80 25.27
N SER A 146 -4.41 16.48 25.33
CA SER A 146 -3.19 15.79 24.89
C SER A 146 -2.88 16.09 23.42
N LEU A 147 -1.62 15.93 23.01
CA LEU A 147 -1.22 16.11 21.61
C LEU A 147 -2.07 15.23 20.66
N SER A 148 -2.26 13.95 21.02
CA SER A 148 -3.08 13.00 20.26
C SER A 148 -4.51 13.50 20.06
N MET A 149 -5.14 14.00 21.12
CA MET A 149 -6.50 14.54 21.11
C MET A 149 -6.61 15.85 20.33
N GLY A 150 -5.68 16.79 20.53
CA GLY A 150 -5.69 18.08 19.83
C GLY A 150 -5.58 17.92 18.31
N ILE A 151 -4.69 17.04 17.84
CA ILE A 151 -4.59 16.73 16.41
C ILE A 151 -5.84 15.97 15.92
N ALA A 152 -6.41 15.07 16.72
CA ALA A 152 -7.65 14.37 16.36
C ALA A 152 -8.80 15.34 16.10
N THR A 153 -8.94 16.38 16.94
CA THR A 153 -9.94 17.44 16.75
C THR A 153 -9.73 18.20 15.44
N ILE A 154 -8.50 18.63 15.14
CA ILE A 154 -8.18 19.34 13.90
C ILE A 154 -8.45 18.47 12.66
N THR A 155 -7.98 17.23 12.68
CA THR A 155 -8.15 16.29 11.55
C THR A 155 -9.62 15.95 11.30
N THR A 156 -10.43 15.79 12.35
CA THR A 156 -11.88 15.58 12.21
C THR A 156 -12.56 16.79 11.58
N GLN A 157 -12.27 18.00 12.06
CA GLN A 157 -12.87 19.23 11.54
C GLN A 157 -12.47 19.53 10.09
N SER A 158 -11.24 19.17 9.71
CA SER A 158 -10.75 19.24 8.32
C SER A 158 -11.48 18.27 7.37
N LYS A 159 -11.93 17.11 7.88
CA LYS A 159 -12.73 16.15 7.09
C LYS A 159 -14.17 16.62 6.90
N ASP A 160 -14.76 17.19 7.94
CA ASP A 160 -16.19 17.54 7.94
C ASP A 160 -16.52 18.79 7.08
N SER A 161 -15.53 19.66 6.81
CA SER A 161 -15.74 20.91 6.09
C SER A 161 -14.57 21.28 5.17
N ALA A 162 -14.85 21.37 3.86
CA ALA A 162 -13.87 21.83 2.86
C ALA A 162 -13.39 23.28 3.11
N ASP A 163 -14.27 24.19 3.56
CA ASP A 163 -13.90 25.58 3.84
C ASP A 163 -12.94 25.68 5.03
N LEU A 164 -13.28 25.05 6.16
CA LEU A 164 -12.37 24.92 7.32
C LEU A 164 -11.05 24.24 6.95
N ARG A 165 -11.06 23.19 6.11
CA ARG A 165 -9.82 22.56 5.62
C ARG A 165 -8.95 23.56 4.87
N SER A 166 -9.52 24.31 3.93
CA SER A 166 -8.79 25.34 3.18
C SER A 166 -8.18 26.41 4.11
N GLN A 167 -8.94 26.86 5.11
CA GLN A 167 -8.46 27.81 6.12
C GLN A 167 -7.34 27.22 7.00
N LEU A 168 -7.48 25.96 7.42
CA LEU A 168 -6.47 25.23 8.17
C LEU A 168 -5.18 25.11 7.36
N HIS A 169 -5.27 24.71 6.09
CA HIS A 169 -4.11 24.65 5.19
C HIS A 169 -3.44 26.00 5.06
N GLN A 170 -4.19 27.08 4.78
CA GLN A 170 -3.64 28.43 4.69
C GLN A 170 -2.93 28.88 5.97
N TYR A 171 -3.45 28.46 7.13
CA TYR A 171 -2.85 28.75 8.42
C TYR A 171 -1.61 27.89 8.71
N LEU A 172 -1.63 26.60 8.38
CA LEU A 172 -0.59 25.63 8.71
C LEU A 172 0.60 25.66 7.73
N GLU A 173 0.36 25.91 6.45
CA GLU A 173 1.38 25.90 5.39
C GLU A 173 2.62 26.76 5.74
N PRO A 174 2.49 28.05 6.12
CA PRO A 174 3.66 28.88 6.45
C PRO A 174 4.36 28.44 7.74
N ARG A 175 3.74 27.56 8.53
CA ARG A 175 4.26 27.03 9.80
C ARG A 175 4.85 25.63 9.66
N THR A 176 4.90 25.05 8.45
CA THR A 176 5.39 23.68 8.22
C THR A 176 6.74 23.41 8.88
N LYS A 177 7.70 24.34 8.76
CA LYS A 177 9.03 24.21 9.37
C LYS A 177 8.94 24.13 10.90
N ASN A 178 8.19 25.04 11.53
CA ASN A 178 8.04 25.09 12.98
C ASN A 178 7.30 23.86 13.52
N ILE A 179 6.31 23.36 12.78
CA ILE A 179 5.60 22.11 13.10
C ILE A 179 6.58 20.94 13.07
N LEU A 180 7.38 20.82 12.01
CA LEU A 180 8.38 19.76 11.88
C LEU A 180 9.44 19.83 12.99
N ASP A 181 9.97 21.02 13.26
CA ASP A 181 10.97 21.23 14.32
C ASP A 181 10.37 20.86 15.70
N ALA A 182 9.11 21.19 15.97
CA ALA A 182 8.41 20.79 17.19
C ALA A 182 8.15 19.28 17.28
N ILE A 183 7.78 18.61 16.18
CA ILE A 183 7.65 17.14 16.15
C ILE A 183 8.98 16.50 16.53
N ASN A 184 10.08 16.99 15.98
CA ASN A 184 11.41 16.44 16.29
C ASN A 184 11.81 16.69 17.75
N GLN A 185 11.79 17.94 18.19
CA GLN A 185 12.37 18.37 19.47
C GLN A 185 11.48 18.09 20.68
N GLU A 186 10.16 18.23 20.52
CA GLU A 186 9.22 18.13 21.66
C GLU A 186 8.52 16.76 21.72
N LEU A 187 8.50 15.99 20.63
CA LEU A 187 7.88 14.66 20.58
C LEU A 187 8.90 13.53 20.36
N LEU A 188 9.59 13.49 19.22
CA LEU A 188 10.39 12.33 18.82
C LEU A 188 11.64 12.13 19.68
N GLU A 189 12.46 13.16 19.86
CA GLU A 189 13.68 13.10 20.68
C GLU A 189 13.41 12.65 22.12
N PRO A 190 12.47 13.28 22.88
CA PRO A 190 12.17 12.84 24.24
C PRO A 190 11.47 11.47 24.27
N ALA A 191 10.65 11.13 23.27
CA ALA A 191 10.03 9.81 23.16
C ALA A 191 11.09 8.71 23.00
N ILE A 192 12.01 8.86 22.05
CA ILE A 192 13.08 7.89 21.79
C ILE A 192 13.97 7.74 23.02
N ALA A 193 14.31 8.83 23.71
CA ALA A 193 15.08 8.76 24.95
C ALA A 193 14.37 7.93 26.03
N ARG A 194 13.06 8.14 26.24
CA ARG A 194 12.26 7.36 27.20
C ARG A 194 12.04 5.90 26.76
N LEU A 195 11.87 5.65 25.47
CA LEU A 195 11.77 4.30 24.94
C LEU A 195 13.08 3.51 25.17
N LYS A 196 14.24 4.16 24.98
CA LYS A 196 15.55 3.57 25.29
C LYS A 196 15.69 3.21 26.77
N THR A 197 15.17 4.02 27.71
CA THR A 197 15.16 3.64 29.14
C THR A 197 14.22 2.48 29.47
N GLN A 198 13.23 2.20 28.61
CA GLN A 198 12.37 1.02 28.66
C GLN A 198 12.93 -0.19 27.89
N GLY A 199 14.17 -0.13 27.42
CA GLY A 199 14.84 -1.24 26.71
C GLY A 199 14.52 -1.34 25.23
N LYS A 200 13.87 -0.34 24.63
CA LYS A 200 13.62 -0.30 23.18
C LYS A 200 14.84 0.19 22.40
N ALA A 201 15.07 -0.39 21.23
CA ALA A 201 16.14 -0.01 20.31
C ALA A 201 15.91 1.37 19.68
N GLY A 202 14.65 1.71 19.39
CA GLY A 202 14.27 2.98 18.78
C GLY A 202 12.78 3.06 18.46
N LEU A 203 12.40 4.04 17.64
CA LEU A 203 11.04 4.26 17.17
C LEU A 203 10.97 4.19 15.64
N VAL A 204 9.99 3.45 15.12
CA VAL A 204 9.72 3.33 13.69
C VAL A 204 8.27 3.71 13.41
N ALA A 205 8.04 4.66 12.51
CA ALA A 205 6.72 4.98 11.97
C ALA A 205 6.53 4.31 10.61
N VAL A 206 5.45 3.54 10.46
CA VAL A 206 5.07 2.88 9.20
C VAL A 206 3.76 3.48 8.72
N VAL A 207 3.85 4.29 7.67
CA VAL A 207 2.75 5.05 7.07
C VAL A 207 2.23 4.29 5.84
N ASP A 208 1.21 3.47 6.04
CA ASP A 208 0.57 2.66 4.99
C ASP A 208 -0.56 3.44 4.29
N ASN A 209 -0.99 2.96 3.13
CA ASN A 209 -2.05 3.51 2.28
C ASN A 209 -1.85 4.94 1.76
N LEU A 210 -0.68 5.55 1.97
CA LEU A 210 -0.36 6.86 1.40
C LEU A 210 -0.12 6.78 -0.11
N ASP A 211 0.02 5.56 -0.66
CA ASP A 211 -0.02 5.28 -2.10
C ASP A 211 -1.42 5.45 -2.72
N ARG A 212 -2.47 5.69 -1.91
CA ARG A 212 -3.85 5.87 -2.35
C ARG A 212 -4.28 7.33 -2.53
N VAL A 213 -3.37 8.29 -2.33
CA VAL A 213 -3.64 9.71 -2.61
C VAL A 213 -4.16 9.86 -4.05
N TYR A 214 -5.14 10.74 -4.23
CA TYR A 214 -5.74 10.90 -5.55
C TYR A 214 -4.80 11.66 -6.48
N THR A 215 -4.79 11.26 -7.75
CA THR A 215 -4.09 11.98 -8.81
C THR A 215 -4.89 13.20 -9.25
N THR A 216 -5.07 14.17 -8.36
CA THR A 216 -5.67 15.47 -8.65
C THR A 216 -4.57 16.50 -8.91
N ARG A 217 -4.90 17.58 -9.62
CA ARG A 217 -3.96 18.68 -9.86
C ARG A 217 -3.96 19.63 -8.66
N LYS A 218 -2.77 20.01 -8.20
CA LYS A 218 -2.52 21.04 -7.17
C LYS A 218 -2.09 22.35 -7.86
N LEU A 219 -1.80 23.38 -7.06
CA LEU A 219 -1.27 24.66 -7.55
C LEU A 219 -0.04 24.44 -8.45
N GLY A 220 0.04 25.20 -9.55
CA GLY A 220 1.13 25.05 -10.51
C GLY A 220 0.99 23.86 -11.47
N ASP A 221 -0.21 23.27 -11.57
CA ASP A 221 -0.54 22.17 -12.49
C ASP A 221 0.15 20.83 -12.18
N ARG A 222 0.77 20.74 -11.00
CA ARG A 222 1.46 19.54 -10.51
C ARG A 222 0.47 18.49 -10.05
N LEU A 223 0.73 17.21 -10.32
CA LEU A 223 -0.08 16.13 -9.75
C LEU A 223 0.19 16.01 -8.24
N GLN A 224 -0.85 15.78 -7.44
CA GLN A 224 -0.74 15.69 -5.98
C GLN A 224 0.33 14.68 -5.50
N PRO A 225 0.47 13.47 -6.06
CA PRO A 225 1.60 12.58 -5.74
C PRO A 225 2.97 13.23 -5.95
N GLU A 226 3.16 13.93 -7.06
CA GLU A 226 4.43 14.59 -7.39
C GLU A 226 4.66 15.76 -6.43
N TYR A 227 3.64 16.58 -6.18
CA TYR A 227 3.71 17.67 -5.21
C TYR A 227 4.14 17.16 -3.82
N LEU A 228 3.51 16.11 -3.29
CA LEU A 228 3.80 15.61 -1.95
C LEU A 228 5.19 14.98 -1.83
N PHE A 229 5.54 14.08 -2.75
CA PHE A 229 6.75 13.26 -2.62
C PHE A 229 7.95 13.84 -3.35
N VAL A 230 7.75 14.53 -4.48
CA VAL A 230 8.81 15.19 -5.20
C VAL A 230 9.03 16.57 -4.60
N ASP A 231 8.03 17.46 -4.65
CA ASP A 231 8.24 18.88 -4.31
C ASP A 231 8.30 19.13 -2.79
N ARG A 232 7.52 18.38 -2.00
CA ARG A 232 7.48 18.46 -0.52
C ARG A 232 8.20 17.29 0.18
N GLY A 233 8.96 16.48 -0.57
CA GLY A 233 9.67 15.31 -0.02
C GLY A 233 10.73 15.65 1.03
N GLU A 234 11.30 16.86 0.99
CA GLU A 234 12.33 17.31 1.94
C GLU A 234 11.75 17.41 3.36
N GLN A 235 10.50 17.85 3.49
CA GLN A 235 9.81 17.92 4.77
C GLN A 235 9.49 16.50 5.29
N LEU A 236 9.08 15.58 4.42
CA LEU A 236 8.74 14.20 4.79
C LEU A 236 9.95 13.37 5.26
N LYS A 237 11.15 13.68 4.75
CA LYS A 237 12.41 13.01 5.13
C LYS A 237 12.96 13.44 6.49
N ARG A 238 12.57 14.62 6.99
CA ARG A 238 13.24 15.30 8.12
C ARG A 238 12.72 14.91 9.51
N LEU A 239 11.98 13.82 9.65
CA LEU A 239 11.57 13.29 10.95
C LEU A 239 12.74 12.57 11.62
N ASN A 240 13.01 12.88 12.89
CA ASN A 240 14.12 12.33 13.68
C ASN A 240 13.82 10.91 14.23
N CYS A 241 13.21 10.04 13.40
CA CYS A 241 12.98 8.63 13.68
C CYS A 241 13.01 7.80 12.39
N HIS A 242 13.01 6.47 12.48
CA HIS A 242 12.83 5.67 11.27
C HIS A 242 11.42 5.84 10.74
N VAL A 243 11.28 6.11 9.45
CA VAL A 243 9.98 6.24 8.79
C VAL A 243 9.95 5.42 7.51
N LEU A 244 8.85 4.71 7.29
CA LEU A 244 8.53 4.07 6.02
C LEU A 244 7.24 4.66 5.47
N TYR A 245 7.29 5.15 4.23
CA TYR A 245 6.11 5.62 3.49
C TYR A 245 5.75 4.65 2.36
N THR A 246 4.48 4.28 2.26
CA THR A 246 3.95 3.78 0.98
C THR A 246 3.74 4.95 0.01
N ILE A 247 4.21 4.84 -1.23
CA ILE A 247 4.06 5.89 -2.24
C ILE A 247 3.37 5.38 -3.51
N PRO A 248 2.67 6.24 -4.28
CA PRO A 248 2.01 5.83 -5.52
C PRO A 248 2.99 5.23 -6.54
N LEU A 249 2.60 4.12 -7.17
CA LEU A 249 3.41 3.39 -8.15
C LEU A 249 3.79 4.23 -9.36
N SER A 250 2.94 5.20 -9.74
CA SER A 250 3.23 6.14 -10.82
C SER A 250 4.55 6.90 -10.65
N LEU A 251 4.98 7.16 -9.40
CA LEU A 251 6.20 7.92 -9.13
C LEU A 251 7.49 7.19 -9.55
N VAL A 252 7.48 5.86 -9.66
CA VAL A 252 8.65 5.11 -10.15
C VAL A 252 8.71 4.99 -11.68
N PHE A 253 7.69 5.49 -12.38
CA PHE A 253 7.64 5.60 -13.85
C PHE A 253 7.62 7.05 -14.33
N SER A 254 7.55 8.02 -13.40
CA SER A 254 7.64 9.44 -13.69
C SER A 254 9.09 9.89 -13.96
N ASP A 255 9.24 10.91 -14.80
CA ASP A 255 10.51 11.61 -15.04
C ASP A 255 11.07 12.27 -13.77
N ASP A 256 10.26 12.43 -12.72
CA ASP A 256 10.68 12.95 -11.43
C ASP A 256 11.37 11.92 -10.54
N LEU A 257 11.45 10.65 -10.93
CA LEU A 257 12.10 9.61 -10.13
C LEU A 257 13.53 9.98 -9.69
N PRO A 258 14.41 10.58 -10.53
CA PRO A 258 15.73 11.02 -10.09
C PRO A 258 15.66 12.14 -9.03
N VAL A 259 14.72 13.08 -9.16
CA VAL A 259 14.53 14.17 -8.18
C VAL A 259 14.05 13.61 -6.85
N LEU A 260 13.07 12.71 -6.89
CA LEU A 260 12.56 11.99 -5.73
C LEU A 260 13.67 11.19 -5.03
N THR A 261 14.44 10.41 -5.79
CA THR A 261 15.55 9.59 -5.27
C THR A 261 16.62 10.45 -4.62
N ASN A 262 17.03 11.55 -5.26
CA ASN A 262 18.01 12.47 -4.70
C ASN A 262 17.51 13.13 -3.40
N ARG A 263 16.22 13.49 -3.37
CA ARG A 263 15.62 14.12 -2.19
C ARG A 263 15.61 13.19 -1.00
N PHE A 264 15.06 11.98 -1.17
CA PHE A 264 15.02 10.98 -0.10
C PHE A 264 16.37 10.31 0.18
N GLY A 265 17.33 10.37 -0.75
CA GLY A 265 18.62 9.70 -0.65
C GLY A 265 18.55 8.18 -0.85
N VAL A 266 17.38 7.66 -1.23
CA VAL A 266 17.11 6.25 -1.47
C VAL A 266 16.15 6.10 -2.64
N SER A 267 16.28 5.02 -3.40
CA SER A 267 15.30 4.65 -4.42
C SER A 267 14.11 3.93 -3.78
N PRO A 268 12.87 4.14 -4.26
CA PRO A 268 11.73 3.38 -3.79
C PRO A 268 11.88 1.88 -4.03
N VAL A 269 11.56 1.09 -3.01
CA VAL A 269 11.47 -0.37 -3.10
C VAL A 269 10.13 -0.73 -3.74
N VAL A 270 10.15 -1.47 -4.85
CA VAL A 270 8.94 -1.85 -5.59
C VAL A 270 8.55 -3.27 -5.23
N LEU A 271 7.34 -3.46 -4.67
CA LEU A 271 6.69 -4.75 -4.53
C LEU A 271 5.94 -5.08 -5.83
N SER A 272 6.68 -5.70 -6.77
CA SER A 272 6.16 -6.09 -8.07
C SER A 272 5.10 -7.20 -7.98
N MET A 273 4.31 -7.32 -9.04
CA MET A 273 3.31 -8.39 -9.18
C MET A 273 3.97 -9.75 -9.30
N VAL A 274 3.24 -10.83 -8.99
CA VAL A 274 3.76 -12.19 -9.20
C VAL A 274 3.62 -12.54 -10.69
N PRO A 275 4.72 -12.74 -11.43
CA PRO A 275 4.65 -13.07 -12.85
C PRO A 275 4.11 -14.50 -13.00
N VAL A 276 2.85 -14.63 -13.43
CA VAL A 276 2.24 -15.93 -13.75
C VAL A 276 2.78 -16.46 -15.07
N THR A 277 3.01 -15.56 -16.02
CA THR A 277 3.69 -15.81 -17.29
C THR A 277 4.97 -14.99 -17.35
N ASN A 278 6.00 -15.51 -18.01
CA ASN A 278 7.19 -14.73 -18.34
C ASN A 278 6.98 -13.91 -19.63
N LEU A 279 7.94 -13.06 -19.98
CA LEU A 279 7.91 -12.24 -21.21
C LEU A 279 7.75 -13.06 -22.49
N ASP A 280 8.17 -14.33 -22.47
CA ASP A 280 8.08 -15.25 -23.60
C ASP A 280 6.71 -15.96 -23.66
N GLY A 281 5.75 -15.57 -22.80
CA GLY A 281 4.40 -16.12 -22.74
C GLY A 281 4.29 -17.49 -22.05
N GLN A 282 5.39 -18.01 -21.50
CA GLN A 282 5.40 -19.31 -20.83
C GLN A 282 4.97 -19.17 -19.36
N ILE A 283 4.26 -20.19 -18.86
CA ILE A 283 3.82 -20.23 -17.46
C ILE A 283 5.04 -20.35 -16.54
N ASN A 284 5.12 -19.47 -15.55
CA ASN A 284 6.02 -19.59 -14.43
C ASN A 284 5.44 -20.57 -13.40
N ALA A 285 5.93 -21.82 -13.44
CA ALA A 285 5.45 -22.90 -12.60
C ALA A 285 5.60 -22.62 -11.09
N LEU A 286 6.67 -21.93 -10.69
CA LEU A 286 6.93 -21.59 -9.29
C LEU A 286 5.93 -20.54 -8.79
N SER A 287 5.71 -19.48 -9.56
CA SER A 287 4.68 -18.47 -9.30
C SER A 287 3.30 -19.12 -9.16
N LEU A 288 2.94 -19.98 -10.12
CA LEU A 288 1.66 -20.67 -10.11
C LEU A 288 1.52 -21.55 -8.86
N ALA A 289 2.56 -22.31 -8.49
CA ALA A 289 2.56 -23.11 -7.27
C ALA A 289 2.35 -22.27 -6.00
N LYS A 290 3.00 -21.10 -5.88
CA LYS A 290 2.81 -20.22 -4.73
C LYS A 290 1.41 -19.60 -4.69
N LEU A 291 0.84 -19.21 -5.84
CA LEU A 291 -0.55 -18.71 -5.91
C LEU A 291 -1.57 -19.78 -5.54
N ARG A 292 -1.36 -21.04 -5.98
CA ARG A 292 -2.18 -22.19 -5.52
C ARG A 292 -2.12 -22.32 -4.00
N GLN A 293 -0.93 -22.27 -3.42
CA GLN A 293 -0.76 -22.34 -1.97
C GLN A 293 -1.47 -21.19 -1.26
N MET A 294 -1.45 -19.99 -1.83
CA MET A 294 -2.15 -18.83 -1.28
C MET A 294 -3.68 -19.02 -1.25
N VAL A 295 -4.25 -19.68 -2.26
CA VAL A 295 -5.67 -20.06 -2.26
C VAL A 295 -5.93 -21.17 -1.22
N LEU A 296 -5.16 -22.25 -1.25
CA LEU A 296 -5.37 -23.40 -0.38
C LEU A 296 -5.14 -23.08 1.11
N ALA A 297 -4.21 -22.19 1.43
CA ALA A 297 -3.94 -21.73 2.80
C ALA A 297 -5.17 -21.07 3.44
N ARG A 298 -6.06 -20.45 2.65
CA ARG A 298 -7.29 -19.84 3.16
C ARG A 298 -8.29 -20.88 3.65
N ALA A 299 -8.35 -22.02 2.99
CA ALA A 299 -9.22 -23.13 3.37
C ALA A 299 -8.60 -24.02 4.45
N PHE A 300 -7.30 -24.25 4.35
CA PHE A 300 -6.55 -25.18 5.20
C PHE A 300 -5.29 -24.54 5.81
N PRO A 301 -5.46 -23.47 6.60
CA PRO A 301 -4.34 -22.72 7.18
C PRO A 301 -3.48 -23.55 8.13
N ASP A 302 -4.07 -24.54 8.81
CA ASP A 302 -3.38 -25.37 9.80
C ASP A 302 -2.66 -26.58 9.17
N LEU A 303 -2.77 -26.77 7.84
CA LEU A 303 -2.08 -27.83 7.10
C LEU A 303 -0.77 -27.36 6.48
N SER A 304 0.16 -28.30 6.28
CA SER A 304 1.41 -28.05 5.54
C SER A 304 1.14 -27.77 4.06
N ALA A 305 2.07 -27.12 3.36
CA ALA A 305 1.94 -26.85 1.93
C ALA A 305 1.70 -28.13 1.09
N ARG A 306 2.33 -29.24 1.48
CA ARG A 306 2.15 -30.54 0.83
C ARG A 306 0.74 -31.08 1.06
N ASP A 307 0.26 -31.04 2.30
CA ASP A 307 -1.04 -31.62 2.66
C ASP A 307 -2.21 -30.79 2.12
N ARG A 308 -2.04 -29.46 2.01
CA ARG A 308 -2.99 -28.56 1.35
C ARG A 308 -3.35 -29.02 -0.07
N LEU A 309 -2.37 -29.46 -0.84
CA LEU A 309 -2.57 -29.91 -2.24
C LEU A 309 -3.43 -31.18 -2.31
N ALA A 310 -3.32 -32.09 -1.35
CA ALA A 310 -4.14 -33.30 -1.29
C ALA A 310 -5.64 -32.98 -1.11
N HIS A 311 -5.96 -31.78 -0.64
CA HIS A 311 -7.32 -31.29 -0.47
C HIS A 311 -7.83 -30.42 -1.63
N LEU A 312 -7.11 -30.30 -2.75
CA LEU A 312 -7.53 -29.47 -3.88
C LEU A 312 -8.95 -29.80 -4.36
N HIS A 313 -9.26 -31.09 -4.52
CA HIS A 313 -10.58 -31.55 -5.01
C HIS A 313 -11.73 -31.33 -4.02
N THR A 314 -11.43 -30.90 -2.79
CA THR A 314 -12.47 -30.43 -1.87
C THR A 314 -12.87 -28.98 -2.16
N LEU A 315 -12.02 -28.22 -2.85
CA LEU A 315 -12.22 -26.80 -3.14
C LEU A 315 -12.59 -26.53 -4.60
N PHE A 316 -12.09 -27.33 -5.52
CA PHE A 316 -12.26 -27.16 -6.97
C PHE A 316 -12.65 -28.49 -7.61
N ASP A 317 -13.44 -28.44 -8.67
CA ASP A 317 -13.79 -29.62 -9.46
C ASP A 317 -12.54 -30.28 -10.07
N ASP A 318 -11.63 -29.45 -10.58
CA ASP A 318 -10.41 -29.86 -11.26
C ASP A 318 -9.22 -28.94 -10.92
N ALA A 319 -8.00 -29.48 -11.01
CA ALA A 319 -6.77 -28.71 -10.80
C ALA A 319 -6.65 -27.54 -11.80
N ASN A 320 -7.13 -27.71 -13.04
CA ASN A 320 -7.12 -26.67 -14.05
C ASN A 320 -8.06 -25.51 -13.71
N THR A 321 -9.07 -25.70 -12.85
CA THR A 321 -9.94 -24.60 -12.38
C THR A 321 -9.18 -23.71 -11.39
N LEU A 322 -8.40 -24.29 -10.49
CA LEU A 322 -7.51 -23.51 -9.62
C LEU A 322 -6.42 -22.80 -10.44
N ASP A 323 -5.84 -23.48 -11.42
CA ASP A 323 -4.83 -22.88 -12.29
C ASP A 323 -5.40 -21.71 -13.07
N ARG A 324 -6.61 -21.88 -13.61
CA ARG A 324 -7.34 -20.81 -14.28
C ARG A 324 -7.55 -19.60 -13.37
N LEU A 325 -7.97 -19.83 -12.13
CA LEU A 325 -8.17 -18.76 -11.14
C LEU A 325 -6.84 -18.01 -10.88
N CYS A 326 -5.73 -18.73 -10.76
CA CYS A 326 -4.41 -18.14 -10.57
C CYS A 326 -3.89 -17.39 -11.81
N THR A 327 -4.17 -17.90 -13.01
CA THR A 327 -3.67 -17.29 -14.25
C THR A 327 -4.47 -16.05 -14.62
N ILE A 328 -5.80 -16.09 -14.51
CA ILE A 328 -6.65 -14.94 -14.84
C ILE A 328 -6.45 -13.76 -13.87
N SER A 329 -5.93 -14.01 -12.66
CA SER A 329 -5.62 -12.95 -11.72
C SER A 329 -4.39 -12.12 -12.11
N GLY A 330 -3.58 -12.57 -13.08
CA GLY A 330 -2.30 -11.95 -13.44
C GLY A 330 -1.33 -11.84 -12.25
N GLY A 331 -1.46 -12.74 -11.27
CA GLY A 331 -0.69 -12.67 -10.03
C GLY A 331 -0.98 -11.44 -9.16
N HIS A 332 -2.15 -10.79 -9.34
CA HIS A 332 -2.63 -9.74 -8.46
C HIS A 332 -3.27 -10.35 -7.21
N MET A 333 -2.69 -10.06 -6.04
CA MET A 333 -3.07 -10.70 -4.77
C MET A 333 -4.53 -10.43 -4.43
N ARG A 334 -4.97 -9.16 -4.48
CA ARG A 334 -6.37 -8.83 -4.21
C ARG A 334 -7.35 -9.41 -5.24
N ASN A 335 -7.04 -9.37 -6.55
CA ASN A 335 -7.96 -9.88 -7.58
C ASN A 335 -8.09 -11.39 -7.53
N LEU A 336 -7.00 -12.13 -7.27
CA LEU A 336 -7.06 -13.58 -7.04
C LEU A 336 -8.09 -13.92 -5.94
N VAL A 337 -8.00 -13.20 -4.83
CA VAL A 337 -8.89 -13.39 -3.67
C VAL A 337 -10.31 -12.91 -3.96
N ARG A 338 -10.45 -11.79 -4.67
CA ARG A 338 -11.75 -11.25 -5.09
C ARG A 338 -12.50 -12.24 -6.01
N TYR A 339 -11.81 -12.86 -6.97
CA TYR A 339 -12.41 -13.87 -7.85
C TYR A 339 -12.80 -15.12 -7.07
N LEU A 340 -11.96 -15.58 -6.15
CA LEU A 340 -12.28 -16.68 -5.23
C LEU A 340 -13.52 -16.36 -4.38
N TYR A 341 -13.55 -15.18 -3.76
CA TYR A 341 -14.67 -14.70 -2.95
C TYR A 341 -15.97 -14.65 -3.75
N SER A 342 -15.92 -14.12 -4.98
CA SER A 342 -17.07 -14.08 -5.89
C SER A 342 -17.55 -15.48 -6.29
N CYS A 343 -16.66 -16.47 -6.43
CA CYS A 343 -17.06 -17.87 -6.65
C CYS A 343 -17.79 -18.43 -5.42
N LEU A 344 -17.24 -18.22 -4.22
CA LEU A 344 -17.84 -18.71 -2.96
C LEU A 344 -19.21 -18.09 -2.66
N ARG A 345 -19.49 -16.88 -3.17
CA ARG A 345 -20.84 -16.28 -3.09
C ARG A 345 -21.86 -16.96 -4.01
N LYS A 346 -21.41 -17.62 -5.08
CA LYS A 346 -22.25 -18.22 -6.12
C LYS A 346 -22.44 -19.72 -5.94
N GLN A 347 -21.51 -20.40 -5.26
CA GLN A 347 -21.49 -21.85 -5.14
C GLN A 347 -20.68 -22.28 -3.92
N ASP A 348 -21.15 -23.30 -3.20
CA ASP A 348 -20.33 -24.02 -2.23
C ASP A 348 -19.22 -24.83 -2.94
N PRO A 349 -18.05 -25.01 -2.33
CA PRO A 349 -17.02 -25.88 -2.89
C PRO A 349 -17.49 -27.35 -3.04
N PRO A 350 -17.00 -28.10 -4.04
CA PRO A 350 -15.98 -27.70 -5.01
C PRO A 350 -16.48 -26.71 -6.08
N ILE A 351 -15.73 -25.62 -6.26
CA ILE A 351 -15.98 -24.57 -7.26
C ILE A 351 -15.82 -25.16 -8.65
N SER A 352 -16.85 -25.05 -9.48
CA SER A 352 -16.78 -25.54 -10.85
C SER A 352 -16.11 -24.56 -11.82
N ARG A 353 -15.58 -25.07 -12.94
CA ARG A 353 -15.07 -24.23 -14.02
C ARG A 353 -16.10 -23.23 -14.52
N ASP A 354 -17.36 -23.64 -14.66
CA ASP A 354 -18.45 -22.77 -15.12
C ASP A 354 -18.76 -21.63 -14.14
N THR A 355 -18.64 -21.87 -12.83
CA THR A 355 -18.79 -20.81 -11.82
C THR A 355 -17.66 -19.79 -11.92
N LEU A 356 -16.42 -20.26 -12.08
CA LEU A 356 -15.27 -19.38 -12.28
C LEU A 356 -15.39 -18.56 -13.56
N GLU A 357 -15.73 -19.17 -14.70
CA GLU A 357 -15.86 -18.46 -15.99
C GLU A 357 -17.01 -17.44 -15.96
N ARG A 358 -18.08 -17.68 -15.19
CA ARG A 358 -19.12 -16.66 -14.94
C ARG A 358 -18.56 -15.46 -14.18
N VAL A 359 -17.77 -15.69 -13.13
CA VAL A 359 -17.10 -14.59 -12.37
C VAL A 359 -16.14 -13.81 -13.26
N ILE A 360 -15.33 -14.50 -14.08
CA ILE A 360 -14.39 -13.86 -15.02
C ILE A 360 -15.15 -13.03 -16.06
N ARG A 361 -16.27 -13.53 -16.58
CA ARG A 361 -17.11 -12.81 -17.55
C ARG A 361 -17.71 -11.54 -16.97
N ASP A 362 -18.22 -11.60 -15.74
CA ASP A 362 -18.79 -10.43 -15.06
C ASP A 362 -17.70 -9.35 -14.88
N GLU A 363 -16.53 -9.72 -14.35
CA GLU A 363 -15.40 -8.79 -14.20
C GLU A 363 -14.95 -8.20 -15.54
N ARG A 364 -14.87 -9.03 -16.59
CA ARG A 364 -14.48 -8.57 -17.93
C ARG A 364 -15.45 -7.52 -18.47
N ASN A 365 -16.75 -7.73 -18.28
CA ASN A 365 -17.78 -6.80 -18.73
C ASN A 365 -17.70 -5.48 -17.95
N ASP A 366 -17.52 -5.56 -16.63
CA ASP A 366 -17.37 -4.38 -15.77
C ASP A 366 -16.13 -3.57 -16.16
N MET A 367 -14.98 -4.22 -16.34
CA MET A 367 -13.74 -3.55 -16.75
C MET A 367 -13.85 -2.96 -18.16
N LEU A 368 -14.46 -3.66 -19.12
CA LEU A 368 -14.68 -3.15 -20.47
C LEU A 368 -15.47 -1.84 -20.49
N GLY A 369 -16.45 -1.70 -19.58
CA GLY A 369 -17.26 -0.48 -19.46
C GLY A 369 -16.52 0.73 -18.89
N LEU A 370 -15.32 0.54 -18.34
CA LEU A 370 -14.50 1.59 -17.74
C LEU A 370 -13.40 2.13 -18.66
N ILE A 371 -13.09 1.43 -19.77
CA ILE A 371 -11.95 1.76 -20.63
C ILE A 371 -12.43 2.53 -21.85
N ASP A 372 -11.88 3.72 -22.05
CA ASP A 372 -12.16 4.51 -23.25
C ASP A 372 -11.24 4.16 -24.45
N ALA A 373 -11.53 4.72 -25.62
CA ALA A 373 -10.77 4.45 -26.84
C ALA A 373 -9.30 4.92 -26.76
N HIS A 374 -9.02 5.98 -26.00
CA HIS A 374 -7.67 6.50 -25.81
C HIS A 374 -6.87 5.58 -24.88
N GLU A 375 -7.47 5.10 -23.79
CA GLU A 375 -6.87 4.13 -22.88
C GLU A 375 -6.56 2.81 -23.58
N TRP A 376 -7.41 2.33 -24.49
CA TRP A 376 -7.10 1.17 -25.33
C TRP A 376 -5.84 1.39 -26.19
N GLN A 377 -5.71 2.56 -26.82
CA GLN A 377 -4.53 2.89 -27.61
C GLN A 377 -3.26 2.95 -26.74
N LEU A 378 -3.36 3.49 -25.52
CA LEU A 378 -2.27 3.48 -24.55
C LEU A 378 -1.89 2.05 -24.14
N LEU A 379 -2.88 1.19 -23.85
CA LEU A 379 -2.64 -0.22 -23.51
C LEU A 379 -1.90 -0.95 -24.62
N PHE A 380 -2.33 -0.81 -25.88
CA PHE A 380 -1.66 -1.43 -27.02
C PHE A 380 -0.21 -0.97 -27.16
N ARG A 381 0.05 0.33 -26.98
CA ARG A 381 1.42 0.88 -26.99
C ARG A 381 2.26 0.30 -25.85
N ALA A 382 1.76 0.30 -24.63
CA ALA A 382 2.45 -0.20 -23.45
C ALA A 382 2.77 -1.70 -23.57
N VAL A 383 1.81 -2.52 -23.98
CA VAL A 383 1.99 -3.97 -24.16
C VAL A 383 2.98 -4.28 -25.26
N LYS A 384 2.92 -3.56 -26.40
CA LYS A 384 3.89 -3.74 -27.50
C LYS A 384 5.31 -3.35 -27.09
N ALA A 385 5.46 -2.26 -26.35
CA ALA A 385 6.76 -1.78 -25.89
C ALA A 385 7.33 -2.58 -24.71
N ARG A 386 6.48 -3.26 -23.92
CA ARG A 386 6.82 -3.97 -22.67
C ARG A 386 7.52 -3.08 -21.62
N ASN A 387 7.40 -1.76 -21.73
CA ASN A 387 8.05 -0.77 -20.87
C ASN A 387 7.13 0.45 -20.65
N LEU A 388 7.34 1.15 -19.53
CA LEU A 388 6.55 2.29 -19.04
C LEU A 388 7.29 3.64 -19.07
N GLN A 389 8.57 3.68 -19.44
CA GLN A 389 9.39 4.87 -19.24
C GLN A 389 8.87 6.12 -19.96
N GLY A 390 8.65 7.20 -19.19
CA GLY A 390 8.50 8.56 -19.68
C GLY A 390 7.11 8.95 -20.20
N ASP A 391 6.08 8.13 -19.97
CA ASP A 391 4.71 8.44 -20.40
C ASP A 391 3.76 8.46 -19.19
N SER A 392 3.45 9.67 -18.71
CA SER A 392 2.55 9.89 -17.56
C SER A 392 1.14 9.40 -17.83
N ASP A 393 0.75 9.19 -19.09
CA ASP A 393 -0.55 8.66 -19.46
C ASP A 393 -0.73 7.18 -19.04
N TYR A 394 0.35 6.43 -18.82
CA TYR A 394 0.26 5.06 -18.30
C TYR A 394 -0.09 4.99 -16.82
N ASN A 395 -0.03 6.12 -16.10
CA ASN A 395 -0.38 6.16 -14.68
C ASN A 395 -1.85 5.82 -14.44
N SER A 396 -2.75 6.24 -15.34
CA SER A 396 -4.17 5.87 -15.26
C SER A 396 -4.34 4.35 -15.43
N LEU A 397 -3.63 3.75 -16.39
CA LEU A 397 -3.70 2.31 -16.67
C LEU A 397 -3.23 1.45 -15.50
N LEU A 398 -2.13 1.85 -14.84
CA LEU A 398 -1.62 1.18 -13.64
C LEU A 398 -2.58 1.32 -12.47
N ARG A 399 -3.12 2.52 -12.25
CA ARG A 399 -4.05 2.81 -11.14
C ARG A 399 -5.37 2.05 -11.31
N SER A 400 -5.88 1.97 -12.53
CA SER A 400 -7.11 1.25 -12.87
C SER A 400 -6.91 -0.26 -12.97
N LEU A 401 -5.69 -0.77 -12.74
CA LEU A 401 -5.34 -2.20 -12.85
C LEU A 401 -5.63 -2.78 -14.25
N PHE A 402 -5.60 -1.93 -15.29
CA PHE A 402 -5.67 -2.36 -16.69
C PHE A 402 -4.32 -2.90 -17.17
N LEU A 403 -3.26 -2.37 -16.57
CA LEU A 403 -1.88 -2.74 -16.82
C LEU A 403 -1.20 -3.14 -15.50
N TYR A 404 -0.47 -4.24 -15.52
CA TYR A 404 0.30 -4.73 -14.38
C TYR A 404 1.79 -4.54 -14.62
N GLU A 405 2.51 -4.32 -13.51
CA GLU A 405 3.97 -4.26 -13.50
C GLU A 405 4.53 -5.50 -12.85
N TYR A 406 5.48 -6.10 -13.54
CA TYR A 406 6.20 -7.30 -13.14
C TYR A 406 7.70 -7.02 -13.16
N ARG A 407 8.45 -7.93 -12.53
CA ARG A 407 9.90 -7.91 -12.51
C ARG A 407 10.44 -9.33 -12.67
N ASP A 408 11.47 -9.47 -13.49
CA ASP A 408 12.29 -10.68 -13.60
C ASP A 408 13.80 -10.30 -13.59
N ASP A 409 14.66 -11.26 -13.87
CA ASP A 409 16.11 -11.05 -13.92
C ASP A 409 16.55 -10.08 -15.04
N ARG A 410 15.69 -9.86 -16.06
CA ARG A 410 15.94 -8.91 -17.16
C ARG A 410 15.50 -7.49 -16.80
N GLY A 411 14.73 -7.32 -15.72
CA GLY A 411 14.30 -6.03 -15.21
C GLY A 411 12.79 -5.93 -15.04
N ARG A 412 12.29 -4.69 -15.01
CA ARG A 412 10.85 -4.41 -14.91
C ARG A 412 10.21 -4.44 -16.29
N TRP A 413 8.99 -4.95 -16.35
CA TRP A 413 8.19 -4.97 -17.57
C TRP A 413 6.71 -4.86 -17.22
N VAL A 414 5.89 -4.64 -18.24
CA VAL A 414 4.43 -4.55 -18.09
C VAL A 414 3.68 -5.49 -19.00
N ASP A 415 2.50 -5.86 -18.54
CA ASP A 415 1.51 -6.56 -19.34
C ASP A 415 0.10 -6.10 -19.04
N ILE A 416 -0.79 -6.35 -19.98
CA ILE A 416 -2.22 -6.15 -19.79
C ILE A 416 -2.74 -7.10 -18.70
N ASN A 417 -3.77 -6.64 -17.99
CA ASN A 417 -4.56 -7.48 -17.11
C ASN A 417 -5.15 -8.67 -17.91
N PRO A 418 -4.94 -9.93 -17.49
CA PRO A 418 -5.41 -11.10 -18.26
C PRO A 418 -6.92 -11.13 -18.52
N VAL A 419 -7.74 -10.50 -17.67
CA VAL A 419 -9.18 -10.35 -17.92
C VAL A 419 -9.45 -9.53 -19.18
N LEU A 420 -8.67 -8.46 -19.39
CA LEU A 420 -8.76 -7.61 -20.56
C LEU A 420 -8.13 -8.27 -21.80
N ALA A 421 -7.09 -9.08 -21.63
CA ALA A 421 -6.49 -9.86 -22.72
C ALA A 421 -7.51 -10.79 -23.40
N GLU A 422 -8.57 -11.20 -22.68
CA GLU A 422 -9.61 -12.08 -23.23
C GLU A 422 -10.73 -11.36 -23.98
N THR A 423 -10.71 -10.03 -24.00
CA THR A 423 -11.68 -9.22 -24.72
C THR A 423 -11.47 -9.35 -26.22
N GLU A 424 -12.54 -9.19 -26.99
CA GLU A 424 -12.49 -9.25 -28.45
C GLU A 424 -11.61 -8.12 -29.02
N VAL A 425 -11.67 -6.94 -28.41
CA VAL A 425 -10.86 -5.77 -28.77
C VAL A 425 -9.36 -6.09 -28.71
N PHE A 426 -8.90 -6.71 -27.62
CA PHE A 426 -7.49 -7.07 -27.48
C PHE A 426 -7.08 -8.21 -28.43
N LYS A 427 -7.91 -9.26 -28.55
CA LYS A 427 -7.64 -10.39 -29.45
C LYS A 427 -7.50 -9.95 -30.91
N GLN A 428 -8.39 -9.07 -31.38
CA GLN A 428 -8.32 -8.53 -32.73
C GLN A 428 -7.02 -7.75 -32.95
N TRP A 429 -6.62 -6.93 -31.99
CA TRP A 429 -5.35 -6.20 -32.04
C TRP A 429 -4.13 -7.14 -32.09
N GLU A 430 -4.13 -8.21 -31.28
CA GLU A 430 -3.05 -9.20 -31.22
C GLU A 430 -2.88 -9.94 -32.56
N THR A 431 -3.99 -10.31 -33.23
CA THR A 431 -3.93 -10.94 -34.56
C THR A 431 -3.41 -10.04 -35.68
N GLN A 432 -3.35 -8.73 -35.45
CA GLN A 432 -2.87 -7.73 -36.42
C GLN A 432 -1.41 -7.34 -36.20
N GLN A 433 -0.76 -7.82 -35.13
CA GLN A 433 0.69 -7.68 -34.92
C GLN A 433 1.46 -8.77 -35.66
#